data_AF-A0A850PXX9-F1
#
_entry.id   AF-A0A850PXX9-F1
#
_cell.length_a   1.000
_cell.length_b   1.000
_cell.length_c   1.000
_cell.angle_alpha   90.00
_cell.angle_beta   90.00
_cell.angle_gamma   90.00
#
_symmetry.space_group_name_H-M   'P 1'
#
loop_
_entity.id
_entity.type
_entity.pdbx_description
1 polymer ?
#
loop_
_entity_poly.entity_id
_entity_poly.type
_entity_poly.pdbx_seq_one_letter_code
_entity_poly.pdbx_strand_id
1 'polypeptide(L)'
;MKTLLTLTILALITLGCSNKQKPKDGKLIETDSGLKTEKLFKEVATFPIIKDSSHFITELRQTFGLEVHESPVQKENEKITAFKKIRLYGSDKDYFFIEYDWKVGSMAEFPWKYQLLLTNDGNLVKTFSGQRFDFVTVFLYQNPFLLTLTSSAIGNGGHQLYKISGDTLENVYEGYYNYGLRTFDAHQDNRIYEPNELTLKVKDFNNDGFNDICFKGKIVLIQGQTKNGKWFDSETIKGRTITYSVENPFKKIPVEFIFLYDRNTRHFTAKENYSEKYELDN
;
A
#
# COMPACT_ATOMS: atom_id res chain seq x y z
N MET A 1 10.64 69.73 8.75
CA MET A 1 9.39 70.41 8.34
C MET A 1 8.97 69.80 7.01
N LYS A 2 7.83 69.08 6.99
CA LYS A 2 6.59 69.42 6.24
C LYS A 2 6.87 69.57 4.73
N THR A 3 6.30 68.78 3.81
CA THR A 3 4.86 68.53 3.55
C THR A 3 4.76 67.38 2.54
N LEU A 4 4.07 66.28 2.82
CA LEU A 4 2.70 65.95 2.38
C LEU A 4 2.32 66.49 0.99
N LEU A 5 2.09 65.58 0.04
CA LEU A 5 1.39 65.85 -1.21
C LEU A 5 0.29 64.81 -1.42
N THR A 6 -0.89 65.35 -1.70
CA THR A 6 -2.22 64.78 -1.60
C THR A 6 -2.65 63.94 -2.79
N LEU A 7 -3.54 62.99 -2.48
CA LEU A 7 -4.40 62.19 -3.35
C LEU A 7 -5.09 62.98 -4.47
N THR A 8 -5.28 62.33 -5.62
CA THR A 8 -6.44 62.56 -6.49
C THR A 8 -6.95 61.22 -7.02
N ILE A 9 -8.17 60.88 -6.61
CA ILE A 9 -8.97 59.75 -7.08
C ILE A 9 -9.77 60.23 -8.29
N LEU A 10 -9.74 59.50 -9.40
CA LEU A 10 -10.70 59.67 -10.48
C LEU A 10 -11.40 58.33 -10.73
N ALA A 11 -12.66 58.26 -10.30
CA ALA A 11 -13.57 57.14 -10.54
C ALA A 11 -14.12 57.24 -11.97
N LEU A 12 -13.98 56.18 -12.76
CA LEU A 12 -14.78 56.00 -13.98
C LEU A 12 -16.04 55.19 -13.64
N ILE A 13 -17.18 55.85 -13.82
CA ILE A 13 -18.52 55.25 -13.82
C ILE A 13 -18.87 54.93 -15.27
N THR A 14 -19.14 53.66 -15.56
CA THR A 14 -19.89 53.26 -16.78
C THR A 14 -21.26 52.74 -16.37
N LEU A 15 -22.30 53.45 -16.79
CA LEU A 15 -23.71 53.02 -16.75
C LEU A 15 -24.04 52.29 -18.05
N GLY A 16 -24.69 51.13 -17.95
CA GLY A 16 -25.17 50.35 -19.10
C GLY A 16 -26.00 49.13 -18.71
N CYS A 17 -27.23 49.38 -18.25
CA CYS A 17 -28.44 48.54 -18.13
C CYS A 17 -28.37 47.00 -18.03
N SER A 18 -28.66 46.52 -16.82
CA SER A 18 -29.69 45.53 -16.42
C SER A 18 -30.23 44.52 -17.45
N ASN A 19 -30.04 43.24 -17.12
CA ASN A 19 -31.16 42.30 -17.07
C ASN A 19 -31.11 41.48 -15.76
N LYS A 20 -32.27 41.41 -15.10
CA LYS A 20 -32.47 40.95 -13.72
C LYS A 20 -32.34 39.44 -13.58
N GLN A 21 -31.58 38.98 -12.58
CA GLN A 21 -31.94 37.81 -11.78
C GLN A 21 -31.79 38.15 -10.29
N LYS A 22 -32.83 37.81 -9.52
CA LYS A 22 -32.96 38.07 -8.07
C LYS A 22 -31.88 37.32 -7.27
N PRO A 23 -31.32 37.89 -6.20
CA PRO A 23 -30.60 37.09 -5.20
C PRO A 23 -31.63 36.38 -4.32
N LYS A 24 -31.55 35.05 -4.25
CA LYS A 24 -32.19 34.26 -3.20
C LYS A 24 -31.12 33.78 -2.23
N ASP A 25 -31.31 34.23 -1.00
CA ASP A 25 -31.06 33.56 0.28
C ASP A 25 -29.62 33.19 0.64
N GLY A 26 -29.20 33.78 1.76
CA GLY A 26 -27.90 33.61 2.39
C GLY A 26 -27.59 32.14 2.67
N LYS A 27 -26.41 31.72 2.22
CA LYS A 27 -25.75 30.56 2.78
C LYS A 27 -25.17 30.97 4.13
N LEU A 28 -25.82 30.51 5.19
CA LEU A 28 -25.21 30.32 6.50
C LEU A 28 -23.83 29.68 6.29
N ILE A 29 -22.80 30.33 6.83
CA ILE A 29 -21.52 29.69 7.04
C ILE A 29 -21.77 28.66 8.14
N GLU A 30 -22.03 27.41 7.75
CA GLU A 30 -21.83 26.28 8.65
C GLU A 30 -20.33 26.20 8.93
N THR A 31 -19.93 26.81 10.04
CA THR A 31 -18.75 26.38 10.77
C THR A 31 -18.98 24.92 11.16
N ASP A 32 -18.42 24.02 10.36
CA ASP A 32 -18.29 22.61 10.69
C ASP A 32 -17.33 22.47 11.88
N SER A 33 -17.87 22.70 13.08
CA SER A 33 -17.29 22.20 14.33
C SER A 33 -17.80 20.78 14.56
N GLY A 34 -17.65 19.90 13.58
CA GLY A 34 -17.79 18.48 13.74
C GLY A 34 -16.59 17.95 14.52
N LEU A 35 -16.70 17.94 15.86
CA LEU A 35 -15.98 16.96 16.66
C LEU A 35 -16.33 15.59 16.09
N LYS A 36 -15.47 15.04 15.22
CA LYS A 36 -15.55 13.63 14.81
C LYS A 36 -15.47 12.83 16.10
N THR A 37 -16.61 12.33 16.57
CA THR A 37 -16.64 11.34 17.63
C THR A 37 -15.82 10.17 17.11
N GLU A 38 -14.64 9.95 17.68
CA GLU A 38 -13.81 8.80 17.33
C GLU A 38 -14.66 7.54 17.58
N LYS A 39 -14.92 6.79 16.50
CA LYS A 39 -15.70 5.56 16.58
C LYS A 39 -14.79 4.48 17.17
N LEU A 40 -15.08 4.11 18.41
CA LEU A 40 -14.32 3.12 19.18
C LEU A 40 -14.85 1.71 18.91
N PHE A 41 -13.98 0.78 18.51
CA PHE A 41 -14.34 -0.62 18.34
C PHE A 41 -14.18 -1.39 19.65
N LYS A 42 -15.28 -1.60 20.37
CA LYS A 42 -15.27 -2.19 21.74
C LYS A 42 -14.92 -3.67 21.77
N GLU A 43 -15.14 -4.39 20.67
CA GLU A 43 -14.91 -5.84 20.60
C GLU A 43 -13.43 -6.21 20.73
N VAL A 44 -12.48 -5.27 20.68
CA VAL A 44 -11.08 -5.53 21.05
C VAL A 44 -10.94 -6.11 22.47
N ALA A 45 -11.88 -5.79 23.37
CA ALA A 45 -11.91 -6.30 24.74
C ALA A 45 -12.18 -7.82 24.81
N THR A 46 -12.65 -8.44 23.73
CA THR A 46 -12.88 -9.89 23.66
C THR A 46 -11.62 -10.70 23.37
N PHE A 47 -10.50 -10.04 23.04
CA PHE A 47 -9.23 -10.71 22.78
C PHE A 47 -8.82 -11.65 23.94
N PRO A 48 -8.31 -12.87 23.64
CA PRO A 48 -7.98 -13.40 22.31
C PRO A 48 -9.11 -14.18 21.63
N ILE A 49 -10.32 -14.24 22.21
CA ILE A 49 -11.36 -15.18 21.78
C ILE A 49 -12.57 -14.42 21.24
N ILE A 50 -12.81 -14.56 19.93
CA ILE A 50 -14.03 -14.08 19.30
C ILE A 50 -15.14 -15.11 19.57
N LYS A 51 -16.07 -14.77 20.46
CA LYS A 51 -17.19 -15.66 20.84
C LYS A 51 -18.28 -15.73 19.77
N ASP A 52 -18.58 -14.59 19.17
CA ASP A 52 -19.57 -14.45 18.10
C ASP A 52 -18.92 -13.73 16.92
N SER A 53 -18.53 -14.51 15.90
CA SER A 53 -17.85 -13.95 14.73
C SER A 53 -18.75 -13.07 13.88
N SER A 54 -20.05 -13.38 13.80
CA SER A 54 -21.01 -12.60 13.02
C SER A 54 -21.25 -11.23 13.64
N HIS A 55 -21.40 -11.18 14.97
CA HIS A 55 -21.49 -9.91 15.69
C HIS A 55 -20.20 -9.10 15.57
N PHE A 56 -19.04 -9.73 15.79
CA PHE A 56 -17.74 -9.06 15.70
C PHE A 56 -17.51 -8.42 14.33
N ILE A 57 -17.78 -9.14 13.23
CA ILE A 57 -17.63 -8.62 11.86
C ILE A 57 -18.64 -7.49 11.60
N THR A 58 -19.88 -7.66 12.05
CA THR A 58 -20.92 -6.63 11.89
C THR A 58 -20.50 -5.32 12.58
N GLU A 59 -20.06 -5.40 13.84
CA GLU A 59 -19.58 -4.23 14.59
C GLU A 59 -18.32 -3.63 13.95
N LEU A 60 -17.39 -4.45 13.46
CA LEU A 60 -16.15 -3.98 12.82
C LEU A 60 -16.47 -3.16 11.58
N ARG A 61 -17.38 -3.69 10.73
CA ARG A 61 -17.83 -3.04 9.51
C ARG A 61 -18.59 -1.74 9.81
N GLN A 62 -19.50 -1.75 10.78
CA GLN A 62 -20.29 -0.55 11.14
C GLN A 62 -19.44 0.54 11.80
N THR A 63 -18.50 0.15 12.67
CA THR A 63 -17.61 1.09 13.37
C THR A 63 -16.73 1.82 12.38
N PHE A 64 -16.13 1.12 11.42
CA PHE A 64 -15.15 1.70 10.51
C PHE A 64 -15.67 1.98 9.10
N GLY A 65 -16.96 1.74 8.83
CA GLY A 65 -17.56 1.96 7.52
C GLY A 65 -16.95 1.09 6.43
N LEU A 66 -16.68 -0.18 6.73
CA LEU A 66 -16.05 -1.10 5.78
C LEU A 66 -17.06 -1.57 4.73
N GLU A 67 -16.89 -1.08 3.50
CA GLU A 67 -17.69 -1.46 2.35
C GLU A 67 -17.21 -2.80 1.79
N VAL A 68 -18.15 -3.73 1.60
CA VAL A 68 -17.91 -5.03 0.97
C VAL A 68 -19.03 -5.31 -0.02
N HIS A 69 -18.73 -6.03 -1.10
CA HIS A 69 -19.74 -6.42 -2.07
C HIS A 69 -20.72 -7.43 -1.49
N GLU A 70 -21.94 -6.97 -1.20
CA GLU A 70 -23.00 -7.78 -0.59
C GLU A 70 -23.53 -8.85 -1.54
N SER A 71 -23.26 -10.12 -1.25
CA SER A 71 -23.94 -11.26 -1.88
C SER A 71 -24.20 -12.38 -0.86
N PRO A 72 -25.23 -13.23 -1.05
CA PRO A 72 -25.49 -14.35 -0.13
C PRO A 72 -24.28 -15.28 0.02
N VAL A 73 -23.58 -15.56 -1.07
CA VAL A 73 -22.36 -16.39 -1.07
C VAL A 73 -21.23 -15.74 -0.28
N GLN A 74 -21.09 -14.41 -0.35
CA GLN A 74 -20.05 -13.68 0.36
C GLN A 74 -20.30 -13.71 1.88
N LYS A 75 -21.54 -13.49 2.35
CA LYS A 75 -21.90 -13.52 3.78
C LYS A 75 -21.56 -14.81 4.50
N GLU A 76 -21.74 -15.95 3.84
CA GLU A 76 -21.44 -17.26 4.43
C GLU A 76 -19.93 -17.54 4.56
N ASN A 77 -19.10 -16.75 3.86
CA ASN A 77 -17.67 -16.96 3.75
C ASN A 77 -16.83 -15.88 4.46
N GLU A 78 -17.46 -14.84 5.00
CA GLU A 78 -16.84 -13.80 5.80
C GLU A 78 -16.18 -14.38 7.06
N LYS A 79 -14.92 -14.01 7.33
CA LYS A 79 -14.24 -14.43 8.56
C LYS A 79 -13.14 -13.47 9.02
N ILE A 80 -12.89 -13.49 10.32
CA ILE A 80 -11.67 -12.93 10.90
C ILE A 80 -10.57 -13.98 10.82
N THR A 81 -9.57 -13.77 9.97
CA THR A 81 -8.42 -14.68 9.80
C THR A 81 -7.27 -14.38 10.74
N ALA A 82 -7.22 -13.16 11.29
CA ALA A 82 -6.26 -12.78 12.31
C ALA A 82 -6.90 -11.85 13.33
N PHE A 83 -6.66 -12.14 14.61
CA PHE A 83 -6.89 -11.22 15.71
C PHE A 83 -5.70 -11.33 16.64
N LYS A 84 -4.78 -10.38 16.56
CA LYS A 84 -3.47 -10.43 17.22
C LYS A 84 -3.25 -9.17 18.05
N LYS A 85 -2.63 -9.31 19.21
CA LYS A 85 -2.11 -8.21 20.01
C LYS A 85 -0.59 -8.14 19.82
N ILE A 86 -0.06 -7.00 19.40
CA ILE A 86 1.34 -6.84 18.96
C ILE A 86 1.89 -5.46 19.30
N ARG A 87 3.19 -5.38 19.60
CA ARG A 87 3.94 -4.12 19.62
C ARG A 87 4.69 -3.99 18.30
N LEU A 88 4.59 -2.86 17.65
CA LEU A 88 5.28 -2.60 16.38
C LEU A 88 6.50 -1.73 16.60
N TYR A 89 7.50 -1.87 15.73
CA TYR A 89 8.68 -1.01 15.73
C TYR A 89 8.27 0.47 15.76
N GLY A 90 8.99 1.26 16.56
CA GLY A 90 8.69 2.69 16.76
C GLY A 90 7.69 3.00 17.88
N SER A 91 7.16 1.98 18.57
CA SER A 91 6.27 2.17 19.73
C SER A 91 6.43 1.07 20.78
N ASP A 92 6.26 1.43 22.05
CA ASP A 92 6.16 0.48 23.17
C ASP A 92 4.70 0.14 23.53
N LYS A 93 3.73 0.78 22.85
CA LYS A 93 2.30 0.53 23.06
C LYS A 93 1.88 -0.79 22.38
N ASP A 94 0.91 -1.46 22.96
CA ASP A 94 0.24 -2.59 22.32
C ASP A 94 -0.81 -2.11 21.32
N TYR A 95 -0.94 -2.83 20.22
CA TYR A 95 -1.93 -2.64 19.17
C TYR A 95 -2.67 -3.94 18.89
N PHE A 96 -3.91 -3.82 18.42
CA PHE A 96 -4.65 -4.94 17.85
C PHE A 96 -4.55 -4.92 16.34
N PHE A 97 -4.13 -6.03 15.76
CA PHE A 97 -4.17 -6.27 14.32
C PHE A 97 -5.29 -7.25 14.03
N ILE A 98 -6.21 -6.84 13.16
CA ILE A 98 -7.36 -7.64 12.71
C ILE A 98 -7.25 -7.81 11.20
N GLU A 99 -7.30 -9.05 10.71
CA GLU A 99 -7.55 -9.33 9.27
C GLU A 99 -8.97 -9.87 9.13
N TYR A 100 -9.76 -9.17 8.32
CA TYR A 100 -11.11 -9.52 7.93
C TYR A 100 -11.11 -9.89 6.44
N ASP A 101 -11.48 -11.13 6.13
CA ASP A 101 -11.47 -11.72 4.80
C ASP A 101 -12.90 -12.09 4.39
N TRP A 102 -13.43 -11.41 3.37
CA TRP A 102 -14.76 -11.70 2.82
C TRP A 102 -14.72 -12.55 1.55
N LYS A 103 -13.54 -13.11 1.23
CA LYS A 103 -13.25 -14.16 0.25
C LYS A 103 -13.48 -13.86 -1.22
N VAL A 104 -14.59 -13.25 -1.58
CA VAL A 104 -15.02 -13.08 -2.97
C VAL A 104 -15.68 -11.72 -3.10
N GLY A 105 -15.33 -11.00 -4.17
CA GLY A 105 -15.92 -9.72 -4.54
C GLY A 105 -15.54 -9.36 -5.98
N SER A 106 -15.74 -8.10 -6.34
CA SER A 106 -15.27 -7.60 -7.65
C SER A 106 -13.75 -7.63 -7.72
N MET A 107 -13.18 -7.78 -8.91
CA MET A 107 -11.72 -7.65 -9.11
C MET A 107 -11.20 -6.25 -8.76
N ALA A 108 -12.08 -5.24 -8.74
CA ALA A 108 -11.76 -3.90 -8.25
C ALA A 108 -11.54 -3.85 -6.72
N GLU A 109 -12.06 -4.82 -5.98
CA GLU A 109 -11.97 -4.94 -4.52
C GLU A 109 -10.96 -6.02 -4.09
N PHE A 110 -10.25 -6.62 -5.05
CA PHE A 110 -9.19 -7.58 -4.75
C PHE A 110 -8.16 -6.91 -3.81
N PRO A 111 -7.70 -7.58 -2.74
CA PRO A 111 -7.71 -9.02 -2.48
C PRO A 111 -8.90 -9.54 -1.64
N TRP A 112 -9.99 -8.79 -1.55
CA TRP A 112 -11.18 -9.14 -0.75
C TRP A 112 -10.91 -9.26 0.74
N LYS A 113 -10.02 -8.38 1.23
CA LYS A 113 -9.61 -8.31 2.63
C LYS A 113 -9.44 -6.87 3.10
N TYR A 114 -9.71 -6.69 4.38
CA TYR A 114 -9.29 -5.53 5.15
C TYR A 114 -8.36 -6.02 6.25
N GLN A 115 -7.26 -5.32 6.42
CA GLN A 115 -6.46 -5.37 7.64
C GLN A 115 -6.60 -4.03 8.36
N LEU A 116 -6.82 -4.12 9.66
CA LEU A 116 -7.01 -2.97 10.52
C LEU A 116 -5.99 -3.05 11.65
N LEU A 117 -5.31 -1.94 11.87
CA LEU A 117 -4.49 -1.73 13.05
C LEU A 117 -5.24 -0.78 13.99
N LEU A 118 -5.49 -1.24 15.21
CA LEU A 118 -6.21 -0.51 16.24
C LEU A 118 -5.32 -0.28 17.46
N THR A 119 -5.53 0.81 18.16
CA THR A 119 -4.97 1.04 19.49
C THR A 119 -5.59 0.08 20.52
N ASN A 120 -4.99 -0.01 21.72
CA ASN A 120 -5.47 -0.91 22.77
C ASN A 120 -6.87 -0.58 23.31
N ASP A 121 -7.34 0.66 23.14
CA ASP A 121 -8.70 1.08 23.46
C ASP A 121 -9.69 0.88 22.30
N GLY A 122 -9.22 0.57 21.09
CA GLY A 122 -10.07 0.25 19.94
C GLY A 122 -10.22 1.38 18.91
N ASN A 123 -9.38 2.42 18.96
CA ASN A 123 -9.35 3.47 17.94
C ASN A 123 -8.61 2.98 16.69
N LEU A 124 -9.08 3.40 15.51
CA LEU A 124 -8.46 3.04 14.24
C LEU A 124 -7.16 3.82 14.02
N VAL A 125 -6.05 3.10 13.88
CA VAL A 125 -4.78 3.67 13.41
C VAL A 125 -4.76 3.68 11.89
N LYS A 126 -5.08 2.55 11.25
CA LYS A 126 -5.09 2.45 9.79
C LYS A 126 -5.90 1.25 9.30
N THR A 127 -6.55 1.42 8.14
CA THR A 127 -7.10 0.34 7.31
C THR A 127 -6.26 0.20 6.04
N PHE A 128 -5.99 -1.03 5.62
CA PHE A 128 -5.31 -1.36 4.36
C PHE A 128 -5.81 -2.72 3.82
N SER A 129 -5.43 -3.02 2.58
CA SER A 129 -5.89 -4.22 1.86
C SER A 129 -4.71 -4.91 1.16
N GLY A 130 -3.94 -5.66 1.93
CA GLY A 130 -2.87 -6.53 1.48
C GLY A 130 -3.35 -7.96 1.23
N GLN A 131 -2.75 -8.65 0.27
CA GLN A 131 -3.00 -10.06 -0.02
C GLN A 131 -2.53 -10.96 1.13
N ARG A 132 -1.39 -10.59 1.74
CA ARG A 132 -0.86 -11.18 2.97
C ARG A 132 -0.22 -10.12 3.85
N PHE A 133 0.00 -10.48 5.11
CA PHE A 133 0.78 -9.72 6.08
C PHE A 133 1.78 -10.62 6.80
N ASP A 134 2.79 -10.00 7.43
CA ASP A 134 3.71 -10.66 8.34
C ASP A 134 4.27 -9.66 9.37
N PHE A 135 4.78 -10.14 10.50
CA PHE A 135 5.49 -9.33 11.50
C PHE A 135 6.98 -9.66 11.44
N VAL A 136 7.76 -8.76 10.82
CA VAL A 136 9.17 -9.02 10.50
C VAL A 136 10.08 -8.33 11.50
N THR A 137 10.91 -9.12 12.18
CA THR A 137 11.98 -8.59 13.02
C THR A 137 13.19 -8.23 12.15
N VAL A 138 13.41 -6.94 11.92
CA VAL A 138 14.59 -6.45 11.17
C VAL A 138 15.78 -6.24 12.10
N PHE A 139 15.55 -5.62 13.26
CA PHE A 139 16.59 -5.39 14.27
C PHE A 139 16.39 -6.35 15.44
N LEU A 140 17.46 -7.04 15.84
CA LEU A 140 17.42 -7.97 16.97
C LEU A 140 16.96 -7.25 18.24
N TYR A 141 16.13 -7.94 19.03
CA TYR A 141 15.56 -7.46 20.30
C TYR A 141 14.68 -6.21 20.21
N GLN A 142 14.32 -5.79 19.00
CA GLN A 142 13.36 -4.71 18.77
C GLN A 142 12.00 -5.28 18.38
N ASN A 143 10.94 -4.48 18.56
CA ASN A 143 9.62 -4.82 18.07
C ASN A 143 9.63 -5.01 16.54
N PRO A 144 8.81 -5.92 15.98
CA PRO A 144 8.77 -6.18 14.55
C PRO A 144 8.14 -5.03 13.76
N PHE A 145 8.49 -4.95 12.48
CA PHE A 145 7.78 -4.17 11.48
C PHE A 145 6.55 -4.96 10.99
N LEU A 146 5.53 -4.25 10.55
CA LEU A 146 4.41 -4.88 9.83
C LEU A 146 4.73 -4.89 8.33
N LEU A 147 4.95 -6.07 7.76
CA LEU A 147 5.11 -6.27 6.33
C LEU A 147 3.73 -6.58 5.72
N THR A 148 3.38 -5.93 4.62
CA THR A 148 2.23 -6.32 3.81
C THR A 148 2.66 -6.55 2.37
N LEU A 149 1.93 -7.43 1.68
CA LEU A 149 2.03 -7.57 0.23
C LEU A 149 0.77 -6.97 -0.39
N THR A 150 0.90 -5.92 -1.18
CA THR A 150 -0.20 -5.41 -2.02
C THR A 150 -0.14 -6.07 -3.38
N SER A 151 -1.30 -6.33 -3.98
CA SER A 151 -1.40 -6.94 -5.30
C SER A 151 -2.72 -6.57 -5.95
N SER A 152 -2.69 -6.43 -7.27
CA SER A 152 -3.87 -6.30 -8.12
C SER A 152 -4.45 -7.67 -8.45
N ALA A 153 -5.72 -7.70 -8.87
CA ALA A 153 -6.39 -8.93 -9.28
C ALA A 153 -5.68 -9.69 -10.41
N ILE A 154 -4.92 -8.98 -11.25
CA ILE A 154 -4.17 -9.57 -12.37
C ILE A 154 -2.78 -10.09 -11.97
N GLY A 155 -2.38 -9.92 -10.71
CA GLY A 155 -1.14 -10.50 -10.18
C GLY A 155 0.07 -9.57 -10.16
N ASN A 156 -0.11 -8.25 -10.28
CA ASN A 156 0.97 -7.26 -10.14
C ASN A 156 0.93 -6.60 -8.76
N GLY A 157 2.08 -6.48 -8.09
CA GLY A 157 2.11 -5.93 -6.74
C GLY A 157 3.50 -5.70 -6.15
N GLY A 158 3.52 -5.43 -4.84
CA GLY A 158 4.76 -5.19 -4.13
C GLY A 158 4.60 -5.19 -2.62
N HIS A 159 5.73 -5.25 -1.93
CA HIS A 159 5.78 -5.19 -0.49
C HIS A 159 5.66 -3.75 0.01
N GLN A 160 5.12 -3.61 1.20
CA GLN A 160 5.20 -2.40 2.01
C GLN A 160 5.67 -2.81 3.40
N LEU A 161 6.44 -1.95 4.06
CA LEU A 161 6.99 -2.23 5.39
C LEU A 161 6.68 -1.07 6.31
N TYR A 162 5.99 -1.36 7.40
CA TYR A 162 5.40 -0.35 8.25
C TYR A 162 5.99 -0.32 9.65
N LYS A 163 6.12 0.89 10.19
CA LYS A 163 6.40 1.15 11.61
C LYS A 163 5.43 2.17 12.18
N ILE A 164 5.40 2.29 13.50
CA ILE A 164 4.70 3.39 14.16
C ILE A 164 5.59 4.64 14.14
N SER A 165 4.97 5.78 13.83
CA SER A 165 5.56 7.11 13.87
C SER A 165 4.58 8.07 14.54
N GLY A 166 4.86 8.44 15.79
CA GLY A 166 3.87 9.10 16.65
C GLY A 166 2.66 8.21 16.86
N ASP A 167 1.47 8.70 16.49
CA ASP A 167 0.21 7.95 16.58
C ASP A 167 -0.26 7.40 15.21
N THR A 168 0.63 7.35 14.21
CA THR A 168 0.31 6.90 12.85
C THR A 168 1.13 5.68 12.41
N LEU A 169 0.64 4.97 11.40
CA LEU A 169 1.37 3.88 10.73
C LEU A 169 2.02 4.38 9.43
N GLU A 170 3.34 4.40 9.42
CA GLU A 170 4.19 4.94 8.35
C GLU A 170 4.80 3.82 7.52
N ASN A 171 4.71 3.91 6.19
CA ASN A 171 5.45 3.01 5.28
C ASN A 171 6.90 3.52 5.16
N VAL A 172 7.86 2.71 5.60
CA VAL A 172 9.29 3.03 5.59
C VAL A 172 10.05 2.38 4.45
N TYR A 173 9.36 1.68 3.55
CA TYR A 173 9.96 1.07 2.37
C TYR A 173 9.82 1.98 1.15
N GLU A 174 10.94 2.41 0.57
CA GLU A 174 10.94 3.39 -0.52
C GLU A 174 11.03 2.81 -1.94
N GLY A 175 11.08 1.48 -2.10
CA GLY A 175 11.18 0.89 -3.43
C GLY A 175 10.00 1.19 -4.35
N TYR A 176 8.84 1.51 -3.78
CA TYR A 176 7.68 1.94 -4.56
C TYR A 176 7.78 3.41 -5.03
N TYR A 177 8.38 4.30 -4.23
CA TYR A 177 8.40 5.74 -4.52
C TYR A 177 9.39 6.10 -5.63
N ASN A 178 10.58 5.48 -5.62
CA ASN A 178 11.67 5.92 -6.49
C ASN A 178 11.63 5.26 -7.87
N TYR A 179 11.15 4.02 -7.98
CA TYR A 179 11.27 3.22 -9.20
C TYR A 179 10.02 2.40 -9.55
N GLY A 180 8.94 2.50 -8.78
CA GLY A 180 7.74 1.65 -8.99
C GLY A 180 8.06 0.16 -8.94
N LEU A 181 9.09 -0.23 -8.17
CA LEU A 181 9.64 -1.58 -8.21
C LEU A 181 8.60 -2.58 -7.69
N ARG A 182 8.22 -3.50 -8.55
CA ARG A 182 7.39 -4.64 -8.16
C ARG A 182 8.26 -5.64 -7.40
N THR A 183 7.67 -6.26 -6.38
CA THR A 183 8.27 -7.40 -5.69
C THR A 183 7.30 -8.58 -5.65
N PHE A 184 6.18 -8.44 -6.35
CA PHE A 184 5.24 -9.49 -6.67
C PHE A 184 4.76 -9.32 -8.11
N ASP A 185 4.88 -10.38 -8.88
CA ASP A 185 4.47 -10.42 -10.27
C ASP A 185 4.16 -11.86 -10.69
N ALA A 186 2.88 -12.14 -10.81
CA ALA A 186 2.31 -13.37 -11.36
C ALA A 186 1.59 -13.10 -12.68
N HIS A 187 1.65 -11.87 -13.20
CA HIS A 187 0.94 -11.45 -14.39
C HIS A 187 1.71 -11.93 -15.62
N GLN A 188 1.16 -12.92 -16.33
CA GLN A 188 1.84 -13.52 -17.48
C GLN A 188 1.71 -12.65 -18.75
N ASP A 189 2.11 -11.39 -18.68
CA ASP A 189 2.19 -10.50 -19.85
C ASP A 189 3.53 -10.68 -20.59
N ASN A 190 4.61 -10.14 -20.04
CA ASN A 190 5.96 -10.16 -20.61
C ASN A 190 6.93 -10.87 -19.66
N ARG A 191 6.66 -10.83 -18.35
CA ARG A 191 7.51 -11.43 -17.32
C ARG A 191 6.71 -11.79 -16.07
N ILE A 192 7.23 -12.74 -15.30
CA ILE A 192 6.78 -13.02 -13.92
C ILE A 192 7.98 -13.09 -12.98
N TYR A 193 7.75 -13.12 -11.67
CA TYR A 193 8.78 -13.53 -10.73
C TYR A 193 8.73 -15.05 -10.45
N GLU A 194 9.89 -15.63 -10.14
CA GLU A 194 10.01 -17.00 -9.62
C GLU A 194 10.83 -16.98 -8.32
N PRO A 195 10.20 -17.19 -7.14
CA PRO A 195 8.75 -17.27 -6.92
C PRO A 195 8.02 -15.96 -7.26
N ASN A 196 6.71 -16.02 -7.55
CA ASN A 196 5.89 -14.84 -7.89
C ASN A 196 6.01 -13.72 -6.87
N GLU A 197 6.22 -14.07 -5.59
CA GLU A 197 6.54 -13.14 -4.52
C GLU A 197 8.02 -13.25 -4.15
N LEU A 198 8.78 -12.17 -4.35
CA LEU A 198 10.20 -12.18 -4.01
C LEU A 198 10.40 -12.39 -2.50
N THR A 199 11.33 -13.26 -2.16
CA THR A 199 11.60 -13.64 -0.77
C THR A 199 12.34 -12.52 -0.04
N LEU A 200 11.82 -12.11 1.11
CA LEU A 200 12.49 -11.15 1.99
C LEU A 200 13.68 -11.80 2.71
N LYS A 201 14.79 -11.05 2.78
CA LYS A 201 15.97 -11.33 3.60
C LYS A 201 16.33 -10.09 4.40
N VAL A 202 16.85 -10.32 5.61
CA VAL A 202 17.32 -9.28 6.52
C VAL A 202 18.79 -9.54 6.82
N LYS A 203 19.64 -8.55 6.59
CA LYS A 203 21.08 -8.60 6.83
C LYS A 203 21.66 -7.19 6.72
N ASP A 204 22.74 -6.88 7.41
CA ASP A 204 23.61 -5.76 7.09
C ASP A 204 24.38 -6.01 5.77
N PHE A 205 24.02 -5.31 4.69
CA PHE A 205 24.64 -5.47 3.36
C PHE A 205 25.76 -4.47 3.09
N ASN A 206 25.83 -3.36 3.82
CA ASN A 206 26.85 -2.32 3.65
C ASN A 206 27.91 -2.32 4.78
N ASN A 207 27.75 -3.19 5.78
CA ASN A 207 28.57 -3.32 6.99
C ASN A 207 28.59 -2.04 7.86
N ASP A 208 27.46 -1.32 7.94
CA ASP A 208 27.35 -0.11 8.78
C ASP A 208 26.87 -0.39 10.22
N GLY A 209 26.62 -1.67 10.55
CA GLY A 209 26.15 -2.13 11.84
C GLY A 209 24.63 -2.16 11.99
N PHE A 210 23.88 -1.82 10.94
CA PHE A 210 22.42 -1.88 10.91
C PHE A 210 21.95 -2.91 9.89
N ASN A 211 20.90 -3.65 10.23
CA ASN A 211 20.31 -4.57 9.28
C ASN A 211 19.51 -3.81 8.22
N ASP A 212 19.74 -4.19 6.97
CA ASP A 212 18.99 -3.77 5.80
C ASP A 212 17.97 -4.85 5.41
N ILE A 213 17.18 -4.56 4.37
CA ILE A 213 16.27 -5.53 3.77
C ILE A 213 16.63 -5.81 2.32
N CYS A 214 16.27 -7.01 1.87
CA CYS A 214 16.52 -7.46 0.51
C CYS A 214 15.36 -8.33 0.01
N PHE A 215 14.84 -8.05 -1.19
CA PHE A 215 13.92 -8.95 -1.89
C PHE A 215 14.66 -9.74 -2.97
N LYS A 216 14.57 -11.07 -2.90
CA LYS A 216 15.35 -11.98 -3.74
C LYS A 216 14.47 -12.98 -4.49
N GLY A 217 14.83 -13.25 -5.74
CA GLY A 217 14.20 -14.27 -6.56
C GLY A 217 14.77 -14.27 -7.98
N LYS A 218 13.92 -14.53 -8.96
CA LYS A 218 14.26 -14.44 -10.38
C LYS A 218 13.16 -13.70 -11.12
N ILE A 219 13.53 -12.92 -12.12
CA ILE A 219 12.63 -12.53 -13.19
C ILE A 219 12.66 -13.63 -14.25
N VAL A 220 11.49 -14.08 -14.66
CA VAL A 220 11.31 -15.03 -15.76
C VAL A 220 10.69 -14.25 -16.92
N LEU A 221 11.50 -13.93 -17.93
CA LEU A 221 11.03 -13.30 -19.16
C LEU A 221 10.36 -14.39 -20.00
N ILE A 222 9.05 -14.28 -20.16
CA ILE A 222 8.23 -15.20 -20.98
C ILE A 222 8.02 -14.68 -22.39
N GLN A 223 8.59 -13.52 -22.70
CA GLN A 223 8.73 -12.95 -24.03
C GLN A 223 10.16 -12.43 -24.20
N GLY A 224 10.65 -12.44 -25.44
CA GLY A 224 11.89 -11.76 -25.82
C GLY A 224 11.62 -10.32 -26.23
N GLN A 225 12.67 -9.50 -26.25
CA GLN A 225 12.59 -8.12 -26.72
C GLN A 225 13.67 -7.86 -27.78
N THR A 226 13.28 -7.25 -28.89
CA THR A 226 14.20 -6.84 -29.96
C THR A 226 15.01 -5.61 -29.55
N LYS A 227 16.07 -5.30 -30.28
CA LYS A 227 16.89 -4.09 -30.06
C LYS A 227 16.11 -2.76 -30.12
N ASN A 228 14.94 -2.74 -30.76
CA ASN A 228 14.06 -1.58 -30.84
C ASN A 228 12.86 -1.66 -29.87
N GLY A 229 12.93 -2.51 -28.84
CA GLY A 229 11.93 -2.57 -27.77
C GLY A 229 10.65 -3.34 -28.09
N LYS A 230 10.57 -4.04 -29.23
CA LYS A 230 9.38 -4.82 -29.56
C LYS A 230 9.43 -6.18 -28.88
N TRP A 231 8.36 -6.50 -28.16
CA TRP A 231 8.17 -7.80 -27.54
C TRP A 231 7.79 -8.86 -28.57
N PHE A 232 8.28 -10.08 -28.38
CA PHE A 232 7.95 -11.25 -29.19
C PHE A 232 7.83 -12.50 -28.31
N ASP A 233 6.85 -13.34 -28.63
CA ASP A 233 6.55 -14.57 -27.90
C ASP A 233 7.17 -15.82 -28.54
N SER A 234 7.82 -15.68 -29.69
CA SER A 234 8.40 -16.82 -30.42
C SER A 234 9.53 -16.43 -31.36
N GLU A 235 10.45 -17.37 -31.61
CA GLU A 235 11.53 -17.22 -32.59
C GLU A 235 11.74 -18.50 -33.42
N THR A 236 12.26 -18.37 -34.63
CA THR A 236 12.64 -19.54 -35.46
C THR A 236 14.15 -19.79 -35.37
N ILE A 237 14.54 -20.89 -34.74
CA ILE A 237 15.94 -21.34 -34.65
C ILE A 237 16.10 -22.64 -35.44
N LYS A 238 17.02 -22.64 -36.42
CA LYS A 238 17.34 -23.82 -37.25
C LYS A 238 16.09 -24.46 -37.89
N GLY A 239 15.16 -23.63 -38.36
CA GLY A 239 13.92 -24.06 -39.02
C GLY A 239 12.83 -24.57 -38.06
N ARG A 240 13.01 -24.44 -36.75
CA ARG A 240 12.00 -24.78 -35.74
C ARG A 240 11.53 -23.53 -35.01
N THR A 241 10.23 -23.38 -34.86
CA THR A 241 9.63 -22.33 -34.04
C THR A 241 9.71 -22.72 -32.57
N ILE A 242 10.26 -21.83 -31.75
CA ILE A 242 10.29 -21.92 -30.30
C ILE A 242 9.33 -20.85 -29.78
N THR A 243 8.28 -21.27 -29.08
CA THR A 243 7.35 -20.36 -28.38
C THR A 243 7.78 -20.26 -26.93
N TYR A 244 7.82 -19.04 -26.41
CA TYR A 244 8.15 -18.78 -25.02
C TYR A 244 6.93 -18.81 -24.14
N SER A 245 7.11 -19.34 -22.94
CA SER A 245 6.09 -19.44 -21.90
C SER A 245 6.76 -19.51 -20.53
N VAL A 246 5.98 -19.70 -19.47
CA VAL A 246 6.52 -19.96 -18.13
C VAL A 246 7.37 -21.24 -18.11
N GLU A 247 6.97 -22.27 -18.84
CA GLU A 247 7.65 -23.56 -18.95
C GLU A 247 8.89 -23.51 -19.85
N ASN A 248 8.87 -22.63 -20.86
CA ASN A 248 9.98 -22.42 -21.79
C ASN A 248 10.30 -20.92 -21.93
N PRO A 249 10.87 -20.28 -20.90
CA PRO A 249 11.06 -18.84 -20.91
C PRO A 249 12.20 -18.41 -21.82
N PHE A 250 12.12 -17.17 -22.33
CA PHE A 250 13.19 -16.54 -23.09
C PHE A 250 14.47 -16.42 -22.25
N LYS A 251 14.33 -15.96 -21.00
CA LYS A 251 15.47 -15.75 -20.09
C LYS A 251 15.01 -15.81 -18.63
N LYS A 252 15.89 -16.32 -17.76
CA LYS A 252 15.76 -16.18 -16.31
C LYS A 252 16.88 -15.30 -15.77
N ILE A 253 16.53 -14.27 -15.02
CA ILE A 253 17.47 -13.28 -14.47
C ILE A 253 17.38 -13.34 -12.95
N PRO A 254 18.41 -13.81 -12.23
CA PRO A 254 18.46 -13.69 -10.78
C PRO A 254 18.42 -12.23 -10.36
N VAL A 255 17.54 -11.88 -9.42
CA VAL A 255 17.40 -10.52 -8.91
C VAL A 255 17.59 -10.45 -7.41
N GLU A 256 18.20 -9.35 -6.97
CA GLU A 256 18.40 -9.01 -5.57
C GLU A 256 18.23 -7.50 -5.39
N PHE A 257 17.11 -7.12 -4.78
CA PHE A 257 16.75 -5.72 -4.53
C PHE A 257 17.07 -5.38 -3.07
N ILE A 258 18.23 -4.79 -2.84
CA ILE A 258 18.75 -4.37 -1.52
C ILE A 258 18.28 -2.95 -1.21
N PHE A 259 17.78 -2.74 0.01
CA PHE A 259 17.36 -1.45 0.52
C PHE A 259 18.05 -1.16 1.84
N LEU A 260 18.91 -0.15 1.84
CA LEU A 260 19.75 0.23 2.96
C LEU A 260 18.95 1.02 3.99
N TYR A 261 19.13 0.71 5.27
CA TYR A 261 18.51 1.46 6.34
C TYR A 261 19.22 2.81 6.56
N ASP A 262 18.56 3.91 6.25
CA ASP A 262 19.05 5.24 6.59
C ASP A 262 18.61 5.61 8.01
N ARG A 263 19.57 5.84 8.90
CA ARG A 263 19.33 6.18 10.31
C ARG A 263 18.73 7.56 10.51
N ASN A 264 18.98 8.50 9.59
CA ASN A 264 18.50 9.87 9.71
C ASN A 264 17.01 9.94 9.40
N THR A 265 16.61 9.33 8.29
CA THR A 265 15.20 9.25 7.86
C THR A 265 14.45 8.11 8.52
N ARG A 266 15.16 7.08 8.99
CA ARG A 266 14.64 5.82 9.53
C ARG A 266 13.88 4.99 8.48
N HIS A 267 14.28 5.13 7.21
CA HIS A 267 13.67 4.51 6.04
C HIS A 267 14.62 3.51 5.37
N PHE A 268 14.06 2.59 4.59
CA PHE A 268 14.79 1.66 3.72
C PHE A 268 14.82 2.20 2.30
N THR A 269 16.00 2.62 1.87
CA THR A 269 16.23 3.31 0.58
C THR A 269 16.93 2.38 -0.40
N ALA A 270 16.55 2.44 -1.67
CA ALA A 270 17.15 1.56 -2.68
C ALA A 270 18.66 1.83 -2.77
N LYS A 271 19.46 0.77 -2.70
CA LYS A 271 20.93 0.89 -2.83
C LYS A 271 21.36 1.44 -4.20
N GLU A 272 20.60 1.13 -5.25
CA GLU A 272 20.90 1.47 -6.63
C GLU A 272 19.60 1.50 -7.46
N ASN A 273 19.67 1.99 -8.70
CA ASN A 273 18.55 1.93 -9.63
C ASN A 273 18.40 0.50 -10.18
N TYR A 274 17.47 -0.27 -9.62
CA TYR A 274 17.22 -1.64 -10.03
C TYR A 274 16.53 -1.76 -11.40
N SER A 275 15.80 -0.74 -11.82
CA SER A 275 15.22 -0.71 -13.15
C SER A 275 16.31 -0.64 -14.22
N GLU A 276 17.33 0.19 -14.02
CA GLU A 276 18.51 0.24 -14.90
C GLU A 276 19.32 -1.06 -14.81
N LYS A 277 19.63 -1.52 -13.60
CA LYS A 277 20.45 -2.71 -13.37
C LYS A 277 19.93 -3.96 -14.09
N TYR A 278 18.61 -4.15 -14.08
CA TYR A 278 17.95 -5.34 -14.62
C TYR A 278 17.15 -5.07 -15.89
N GLU A 279 17.28 -3.88 -16.48
CA GLU A 279 16.60 -3.47 -17.71
C GLU A 279 15.06 -3.63 -17.61
N LEU A 280 14.47 -3.13 -16.51
CA LEU A 280 13.04 -3.35 -16.20
C LEU A 280 12.09 -2.35 -16.85
N ASP A 281 12.59 -1.23 -17.35
CA ASP A 281 11.81 -0.05 -17.81
C ASP A 281 11.58 -0.01 -19.34
N ASN A 282 11.75 -1.12 -20.06
CA ASN A 282 11.56 -1.18 -21.52
C ASN A 282 10.53 -2.23 -21.94
#